data_AF-A0A7S9L2U7-F1
#
_entry.id   AF-A0A7S9L2U7-F1
#
_cell.length_a   1.000
_cell.length_b   1.000
_cell.length_c   1.000
_cell.angle_alpha   90.00
_cell.angle_beta   90.00
_cell.angle_gamma   90.00
#
_symmetry.space_group_name_H-M   'P 1'
#
loop_
_entity.id
_entity.type
_entity.pdbx_description
1 polymer ?
#
loop_
_entity_poly.entity_id
_entity_poly.type
_entity_poly.pdbx_seq_one_letter_code
_entity_poly.pdbx_strand_id
1 'polypeptide(L)'
;MMKTFVLLSILLLSFQSYAQDSLKIKREYANKQYVNLYKENADFAYTSPFGELGAPSKYVINGRLTTTYMLLGSYKSPVALAIIPDFTVRVRNEFSAGVRTPSYRLGGVLYVRLNVTPENYKYAELAFTHHSNGQDQNAINADGTVNTINGNFNANSLTASYRFGNLTPIGANESYYSLNHRVGLQWYKFFKYEPALDLGFGFTRVLYNFSWRKYDQIEKRYQNSMKVKTEKETWRLNTAVSYAVNKIATKNLANLPKRLNAEVNFNYSFPFMNNVFLMAAVGYYGEDDYNIYFQDHYGYLRFGLSSGFLRNKSRHYDN
;
A
#
# COMPACT_ATOMS: atom_id res chain seq x y z
N MET A 1 37.84 -16.72 -48.47
CA MET A 1 37.91 -16.25 -47.07
C MET A 1 37.23 -14.90 -46.84
N MET A 2 37.50 -13.85 -47.61
CA MET A 2 36.92 -12.50 -47.38
C MET A 2 35.38 -12.45 -47.48
N LYS A 3 34.78 -13.16 -48.46
CA LYS A 3 33.31 -13.24 -48.61
C LYS A 3 32.62 -13.93 -47.41
N THR A 4 33.26 -14.94 -46.83
CA THR A 4 32.75 -15.69 -45.66
C THR A 4 32.78 -14.83 -44.40
N PHE A 5 33.83 -14.02 -44.22
CA PHE A 5 33.94 -13.09 -43.10
C PHE A 5 32.88 -11.98 -43.16
N VAL A 6 32.65 -11.39 -44.33
CA VAL A 6 31.64 -10.33 -44.51
C VAL A 6 30.22 -10.86 -44.24
N LEU A 7 29.90 -12.08 -44.71
CA LEU A 7 28.61 -12.71 -44.45
C LEU A 7 28.38 -12.99 -42.95
N LEU A 8 29.43 -13.47 -42.26
CA LEU A 8 29.40 -13.74 -40.83
C LEU A 8 29.23 -12.44 -40.01
N SER A 9 29.88 -11.35 -40.41
CA SER A 9 29.72 -10.03 -39.78
C SER A 9 28.31 -9.46 -39.96
N ILE A 10 27.70 -9.61 -41.15
CA ILE A 10 26.32 -9.18 -41.40
C ILE A 10 25.33 -9.99 -40.56
N LEU A 11 25.52 -11.30 -40.46
CA LEU A 11 24.71 -12.17 -39.59
C LEU A 11 24.83 -11.74 -38.13
N LEU A 12 26.04 -11.57 -37.60
CA LEU A 12 26.26 -11.14 -36.21
C LEU A 12 25.62 -9.77 -35.90
N LEU A 13 25.72 -8.80 -36.82
CA LEU A 13 25.06 -7.50 -36.68
C LEU A 13 23.53 -7.63 -36.69
N SER A 14 22.97 -8.48 -37.56
CA SER A 14 21.52 -8.72 -37.60
C SER A 14 20.99 -9.38 -36.32
N PHE A 15 21.73 -10.31 -35.74
CA PHE A 15 21.40 -10.92 -34.44
C PHE A 15 21.46 -9.92 -33.29
N GLN A 16 22.44 -9.00 -33.29
CA GLN A 16 22.53 -7.94 -32.29
C GLN A 16 21.35 -6.97 -32.37
N SER A 17 20.97 -6.53 -33.57
CA SER A 17 19.81 -5.66 -33.78
C SER A 17 18.50 -6.33 -33.36
N TYR A 18 18.27 -7.58 -33.75
CA TYR A 18 17.08 -8.33 -33.36
C TYR A 18 16.99 -8.57 -31.84
N ALA A 19 18.11 -8.86 -31.19
CA ALA A 19 18.18 -9.01 -29.74
C ALA A 19 17.89 -7.67 -29.01
N GLN A 20 18.36 -6.54 -29.56
CA GLN A 20 18.08 -5.21 -29.02
C GLN A 20 16.60 -4.83 -29.15
N ASP A 21 15.97 -5.13 -30.29
CA ASP A 21 14.54 -4.88 -30.52
C ASP A 21 13.66 -5.75 -29.63
N SER A 22 13.99 -7.04 -29.49
CA SER A 22 13.30 -7.96 -28.57
C SER A 22 13.39 -7.50 -27.11
N LEU A 23 14.57 -7.04 -26.69
CA LEU A 23 14.77 -6.51 -25.34
C LEU A 23 13.99 -5.20 -25.11
N LYS A 24 13.95 -4.32 -26.11
CA LYS A 24 13.18 -3.08 -26.06
C LYS A 24 11.68 -3.37 -25.91
N ILE A 25 11.13 -4.25 -26.72
CA ILE A 25 9.72 -4.68 -26.64
C ILE A 25 9.43 -5.27 -25.25
N LYS A 26 10.31 -6.14 -24.74
CA LYS A 26 10.15 -6.73 -23.40
C LYS A 26 10.15 -5.68 -22.29
N ARG A 27 11.02 -4.66 -22.38
CA ARG A 27 11.06 -3.54 -21.43
C ARG A 27 9.81 -2.69 -21.51
N GLU A 28 9.33 -2.39 -22.72
CA GLU A 28 8.12 -1.59 -22.92
C GLU A 28 6.87 -2.29 -22.39
N TYR A 29 6.75 -3.59 -22.66
CA TYR A 29 5.73 -4.44 -22.08
C TYR A 29 5.80 -4.44 -20.55
N ALA A 30 7.00 -4.62 -19.97
CA ALA A 30 7.19 -4.61 -18.52
C ALA A 30 6.80 -3.26 -17.91
N ASN A 31 7.25 -2.14 -18.48
CA ASN A 31 6.88 -0.80 -18.01
C ASN A 31 5.35 -0.62 -17.97
N LYS A 32 4.63 -1.07 -18.99
CA LYS A 32 3.16 -1.04 -19.03
C LYS A 32 2.52 -1.89 -17.93
N GLN A 33 3.01 -3.10 -17.70
CA GLN A 33 2.46 -3.98 -16.65
C GLN A 33 2.75 -3.45 -15.24
N TYR A 34 3.91 -2.84 -15.02
CA TYR A 34 4.29 -2.35 -13.69
C TYR A 34 3.42 -1.20 -13.20
N VAL A 35 2.91 -0.35 -14.10
CA VAL A 35 1.95 0.71 -13.72
C VAL A 35 0.69 0.12 -13.06
N ASN A 36 0.23 -1.04 -13.53
CA ASN A 36 -0.89 -1.74 -12.89
C ASN A 36 -0.44 -2.41 -11.57
N LEU A 37 0.72 -3.04 -11.53
CA LEU A 37 1.27 -3.63 -10.30
C LEU A 37 1.42 -2.60 -9.17
N TYR A 38 1.86 -1.36 -9.47
CA TYR A 38 1.97 -0.29 -8.48
C TYR A 38 0.62 0.03 -7.84
N LYS A 39 -0.44 0.11 -8.66
CA LYS A 39 -1.81 0.32 -8.19
C LYS A 39 -2.34 -0.87 -7.39
N GLU A 40 -2.16 -2.09 -7.90
CA GLU A 40 -2.61 -3.33 -7.24
C GLU A 40 -1.97 -3.52 -5.85
N ASN A 41 -0.74 -3.01 -5.68
CA ASN A 41 0.03 -3.05 -4.44
C ASN A 41 -0.22 -1.85 -3.50
N ALA A 42 -1.11 -0.93 -3.87
CA ALA A 42 -1.55 0.16 -3.02
C ALA A 42 -2.41 -0.34 -1.86
N ASP A 43 -2.51 0.48 -0.82
CA ASP A 43 -3.34 0.21 0.35
C ASP A 43 -4.83 0.28 0.01
N PHE A 44 -5.65 -0.38 0.82
CA PHE A 44 -7.10 -0.31 0.68
C PHE A 44 -7.70 0.88 1.42
N ALA A 45 -8.70 1.49 0.80
CA ALA A 45 -9.71 2.26 1.49
C ALA A 45 -10.62 1.29 2.26
N TYR A 46 -11.16 1.73 3.40
CA TYR A 46 -12.11 0.93 4.17
C TYR A 46 -13.15 1.79 4.88
N THR A 47 -14.26 1.15 5.24
CA THR A 47 -15.26 1.67 6.15
C THR A 47 -15.63 0.57 7.13
N SER A 48 -15.51 0.86 8.42
CA SER A 48 -15.71 -0.08 9.51
C SER A 48 -16.73 0.47 10.50
N PRO A 49 -17.97 -0.05 10.51
CA PRO A 49 -18.92 0.19 11.60
C PRO A 49 -18.29 -0.19 12.94
N PHE A 50 -18.62 0.56 13.99
CA PHE A 50 -18.05 0.43 15.35
C PHE A 50 -16.53 0.66 15.45
N GLY A 51 -15.88 0.98 14.33
CA GLY A 51 -14.45 1.26 14.25
C GLY A 51 -13.58 0.11 14.75
N GLU A 52 -12.61 0.46 15.58
CA GLU A 52 -11.65 -0.46 16.19
C GLU A 52 -12.17 -0.94 17.56
N LEU A 53 -12.66 -2.18 17.60
CA LEU A 53 -13.10 -2.83 18.83
C LEU A 53 -11.87 -3.14 19.69
N GLY A 54 -11.78 -2.56 20.89
CA GLY A 54 -10.61 -2.68 21.77
C GLY A 54 -9.80 -1.39 21.89
N ALA A 55 -10.12 -0.37 21.09
CA ALA A 55 -9.55 0.96 21.27
C ALA A 55 -9.97 1.59 22.61
N PRO A 56 -9.12 2.44 23.22
CA PRO A 56 -9.44 3.17 24.46
C PRO A 56 -10.71 4.02 24.35
N SER A 57 -11.03 4.45 23.13
CA SER A 57 -12.27 5.15 22.82
C SER A 57 -13.22 4.30 22.00
N LYS A 58 -14.51 4.56 22.17
CA LYS A 58 -15.57 3.94 21.38
C LYS A 58 -15.82 4.75 20.11
N TYR A 59 -16.09 4.06 19.02
CA TYR A 59 -16.36 4.66 17.72
C TYR A 59 -17.74 4.26 17.20
N VAL A 60 -18.36 5.17 16.46
CA VAL A 60 -19.54 4.87 15.64
C VAL A 60 -19.10 4.23 14.33
N ILE A 61 -18.07 4.82 13.70
CA ILE A 61 -17.53 4.37 12.43
C ILE A 61 -16.09 4.87 12.26
N ASN A 62 -15.22 4.03 11.71
CA ASN A 62 -13.91 4.42 11.20
C ASN A 62 -13.90 4.31 9.68
N GLY A 63 -13.36 5.32 9.00
CA GLY A 63 -13.25 5.32 7.55
C GLY A 63 -11.85 5.74 7.13
N ARG A 64 -11.27 5.03 6.15
CA ARG A 64 -10.05 5.43 5.44
C ARG A 64 -10.36 5.52 3.96
N LEU A 65 -10.02 6.65 3.34
CA LEU A 65 -10.11 6.88 1.91
C LEU A 65 -8.70 7.13 1.37
N THR A 66 -8.23 6.22 0.52
CA THR A 66 -6.95 6.36 -0.16
C THR A 66 -7.10 6.02 -1.63
N THR A 67 -6.29 6.66 -2.48
CA THR A 67 -6.23 6.36 -3.92
C THR A 67 -4.85 6.69 -4.48
N THR A 68 -4.60 6.30 -5.73
CA THR A 68 -3.32 6.48 -6.42
C THR A 68 -3.55 7.16 -7.76
N TYR A 69 -3.15 8.43 -7.85
CA TYR A 69 -3.14 9.17 -9.10
C TYR A 69 -1.79 9.00 -9.77
N MET A 70 -1.70 8.07 -10.73
CA MET A 70 -0.50 7.90 -11.55
C MET A 70 -0.34 9.10 -12.48
N LEU A 71 0.63 9.97 -12.20
CA LEU A 71 0.94 11.14 -13.02
C LEU A 71 1.89 10.80 -14.17
N LEU A 72 2.82 9.86 -13.92
CA LEU A 72 3.76 9.36 -14.92
C LEU A 72 3.79 7.84 -14.87
N GLY A 73 3.62 7.21 -16.03
CA GLY A 73 3.65 5.75 -16.20
C GLY A 73 3.95 5.39 -17.65
N SER A 74 5.09 5.87 -18.16
CA SER A 74 5.45 5.70 -19.58
C SER A 74 5.91 4.28 -19.88
N TYR A 75 5.46 3.71 -21.00
CA TYR A 75 5.99 2.43 -21.49
C TYR A 75 7.47 2.54 -21.90
N LYS A 76 8.02 3.75 -22.12
CA LYS A 76 9.43 3.93 -22.50
C LYS A 76 10.40 4.04 -21.31
N SER A 77 9.90 4.25 -20.10
CA SER A 77 10.72 4.51 -18.91
C SER A 77 10.43 3.49 -17.80
N PRO A 78 11.43 2.98 -17.08
CA PRO A 78 11.23 2.18 -15.87
C PRO A 78 10.77 3.00 -14.66
N VAL A 79 10.67 4.33 -14.81
CA VAL A 79 10.31 5.26 -13.76
C VAL A 79 8.84 5.66 -13.88
N ALA A 80 8.12 5.65 -12.76
CA ALA A 80 6.76 6.13 -12.64
C ALA A 80 6.60 7.03 -11.41
N LEU A 81 5.60 7.91 -11.44
CA LEU A 81 5.32 8.86 -10.36
C LEU A 81 3.82 8.87 -10.08
N ALA A 82 3.45 8.87 -8.79
CA ALA A 82 2.08 9.02 -8.36
C ALA A 82 1.92 10.04 -7.23
N ILE A 83 0.71 10.60 -7.12
CA ILE A 83 0.23 11.29 -5.92
C ILE A 83 -0.74 10.37 -5.18
N ILE A 84 -0.60 10.30 -3.86
CA ILE A 84 -1.40 9.47 -2.97
C ILE A 84 -2.00 10.36 -1.89
N PRO A 85 -3.28 10.74 -2.00
CA PRO A 85 -4.04 11.17 -0.83
C PRO A 85 -4.48 9.95 -0.02
N ASP A 86 -4.41 10.08 1.28
CA ASP A 86 -4.82 9.10 2.27
C ASP A 86 -5.41 9.82 3.47
N PHE A 87 -6.71 9.68 3.63
CA PHE A 87 -7.49 10.35 4.66
C PHE A 87 -8.11 9.31 5.54
N THR A 88 -7.98 9.45 6.85
CA THR A 88 -8.73 8.60 7.77
C THR A 88 -9.48 9.49 8.74
N VAL A 89 -10.65 9.01 9.13
CA VAL A 89 -11.55 9.65 10.07
C VAL A 89 -12.05 8.60 11.04
N ARG A 90 -12.11 8.98 12.32
CA ARG A 90 -12.69 8.17 13.38
C ARG A 90 -13.81 8.97 14.04
N VAL A 91 -15.04 8.51 13.87
CA VAL A 91 -16.24 9.15 14.44
C VAL A 91 -16.42 8.61 15.85
N ARG A 92 -16.26 9.47 16.86
CA ARG A 92 -16.34 9.06 18.27
C ARG A 92 -17.78 8.77 18.65
N ASN A 93 -17.98 7.78 19.52
CA ASN A 93 -19.26 7.53 20.15
C ASN A 93 -19.43 8.43 21.38
N GLU A 94 -19.67 9.71 21.12
CA GLU A 94 -19.90 10.76 22.10
C GLU A 94 -21.09 11.65 21.65
N PHE A 95 -21.45 12.65 22.44
CA PHE A 95 -22.51 13.58 22.07
C PHE A 95 -22.25 14.23 20.70
N SER A 96 -23.26 14.20 19.84
CA SER A 96 -23.19 14.64 18.42
C SER A 96 -22.24 13.87 17.50
N ALA A 97 -21.64 12.76 17.96
CA ALA A 97 -20.79 11.88 17.16
C ALA A 97 -19.70 12.63 16.35
N GLY A 98 -18.92 13.46 17.04
CA GLY A 98 -17.90 14.28 16.40
C GLY A 98 -16.75 13.46 15.80
N VAL A 99 -16.17 13.97 14.71
CA VAL A 99 -14.85 13.54 14.23
C VAL A 99 -13.79 14.28 15.05
N ARG A 100 -13.00 13.53 15.82
CA ARG A 100 -11.87 14.09 16.57
C ARG A 100 -10.58 13.75 15.85
N THR A 101 -9.73 14.76 15.68
CA THR A 101 -8.35 14.65 15.16
C THR A 101 -8.28 13.66 13.99
N PRO A 102 -8.86 14.01 12.82
CA PRO A 102 -8.72 13.22 11.60
C PRO A 102 -7.24 13.15 11.20
N SER A 103 -6.84 12.23 10.33
CA SER A 103 -5.49 12.28 9.76
C SER A 103 -5.52 12.45 8.26
N TYR A 104 -4.77 13.46 7.85
CA TYR A 104 -4.61 13.90 6.49
C TYR A 104 -3.20 13.60 6.05
N ARG A 105 -3.05 12.57 5.22
CA ARG A 105 -1.78 12.18 4.61
C ARG A 105 -1.85 12.51 3.12
N LEU A 106 -0.95 13.35 2.66
CA LEU A 106 -0.84 13.70 1.25
C LEU A 106 0.62 13.57 0.81
N GLY A 107 0.86 12.73 -0.18
CA GLY A 107 2.22 12.38 -0.58
C GLY A 107 2.39 12.10 -2.06
N GLY A 108 3.65 11.96 -2.45
CA GLY A 108 4.05 11.51 -3.77
C GLY A 108 4.98 10.31 -3.67
N VAL A 109 4.91 9.40 -4.64
CA VAL A 109 5.75 8.21 -4.69
C VAL A 109 6.40 8.09 -6.07
N LEU A 110 7.73 8.03 -6.06
CA LEU A 110 8.54 7.65 -7.20
C LEU A 110 8.73 6.13 -7.19
N TYR A 111 8.41 5.48 -8.30
CA TYR A 111 8.63 4.05 -8.51
C TYR A 111 9.74 3.84 -9.52
N VAL A 112 10.61 2.87 -9.26
CA VAL A 112 11.66 2.44 -10.19
C VAL A 112 11.59 0.93 -10.38
N ARG A 113 11.21 0.49 -11.59
CA ARG A 113 11.24 -0.93 -11.97
C ARG A 113 12.67 -1.45 -12.01
N LEU A 114 12.93 -2.60 -11.38
CA LEU A 114 14.27 -3.19 -11.25
C LEU A 114 14.47 -4.46 -12.10
N ASN A 115 13.42 -5.05 -12.66
CA ASN A 115 13.50 -6.17 -13.60
C ASN A 115 12.39 -6.13 -14.65
N VAL A 116 12.43 -7.02 -15.65
CA VAL A 116 11.53 -7.03 -16.82
C VAL A 116 10.47 -8.14 -16.77
N THR A 117 10.24 -8.76 -15.61
CA THR A 117 9.37 -9.93 -15.47
C THR A 117 8.23 -9.59 -14.49
N PRO A 118 7.07 -9.11 -14.97
CA PRO A 118 5.94 -8.74 -14.12
C PRO A 118 5.43 -9.87 -13.22
N GLU A 119 5.58 -11.12 -13.65
CA GLU A 119 5.18 -12.32 -12.92
C GLU A 119 6.13 -12.64 -11.75
N ASN A 120 7.32 -12.04 -11.72
CA ASN A 120 8.29 -12.09 -10.62
C ASN A 120 8.83 -10.68 -10.42
N TYR A 121 7.97 -9.76 -10.00
CA TYR A 121 8.31 -8.34 -10.04
C TYR A 121 9.29 -7.95 -8.93
N LYS A 122 10.09 -6.94 -9.22
CA LYS A 122 10.98 -6.22 -8.29
C LYS A 122 10.97 -4.73 -8.63
N TYR A 123 10.74 -3.87 -7.65
CA TYR A 123 10.84 -2.42 -7.82
C TYR A 123 11.18 -1.70 -6.52
N ALA A 124 11.75 -0.50 -6.64
CA ALA A 124 12.00 0.39 -5.52
C ALA A 124 10.95 1.51 -5.47
N GLU A 125 10.71 2.04 -4.28
CA GLU A 125 9.83 3.16 -4.00
C GLU A 125 10.59 4.22 -3.18
N LEU A 126 10.40 5.48 -3.52
CA LEU A 126 10.76 6.62 -2.67
C LEU A 126 9.53 7.50 -2.53
N ALA A 127 9.05 7.66 -1.30
CA ALA A 127 7.81 8.38 -1.01
C ALA A 127 8.06 9.54 -0.05
N PHE A 128 7.50 10.70 -0.35
CA PHE A 128 7.31 11.79 0.60
C PHE A 128 5.84 11.81 1.03
N THR A 129 5.57 12.10 2.30
CA THR A 129 4.20 12.22 2.81
C THR A 129 4.15 13.36 3.82
N HIS A 130 3.33 14.37 3.52
CA HIS A 130 2.84 15.32 4.51
C HIS A 130 1.80 14.63 5.38
N HIS A 131 1.86 14.80 6.70
CA HIS A 131 0.91 14.21 7.64
C HIS A 131 0.51 15.23 8.71
N SER A 132 -0.77 15.56 8.79
CA SER A 132 -1.32 16.45 9.82
C SER A 132 -2.73 16.04 10.24
N ASN A 133 -3.25 16.65 11.30
CA ASN A 133 -4.63 16.43 11.76
C ASN A 133 -5.59 17.62 11.54
N GLY A 134 -5.07 18.73 11.00
CA GLY A 134 -5.84 19.93 10.66
C GLY A 134 -6.40 20.69 11.87
N GLN A 135 -5.85 20.46 13.07
CA GLN A 135 -6.20 21.21 14.28
C GLN A 135 -5.14 22.29 14.57
N ASP A 136 -5.51 23.32 15.34
CA ASP A 136 -4.69 24.50 15.59
C ASP A 136 -4.45 24.82 17.08
N GLN A 137 -5.04 24.06 18.01
CA GLN A 137 -4.82 24.27 19.43
C GLN A 137 -3.47 23.71 19.88
N ASN A 138 -3.02 24.12 21.06
CA ASN A 138 -1.79 23.61 21.67
C ASN A 138 -1.81 22.08 21.74
N ALA A 139 -0.74 21.45 21.26
CA ALA A 139 -0.57 20.00 21.29
C ALA A 139 -0.35 19.45 22.70
N ILE A 140 -0.02 20.32 23.66
CA ILE A 140 0.19 20.00 25.08
C ILE A 140 -0.77 20.84 25.92
N ASN A 141 -1.48 20.19 26.84
CA ASN A 141 -2.36 20.81 27.81
C ASN A 141 -1.56 21.57 28.89
N ALA A 142 -2.24 22.42 29.67
CA ALA A 142 -1.61 23.17 30.76
C ALA A 142 -0.99 22.27 31.85
N ASP A 143 -1.46 21.03 31.99
CA ASP A 143 -0.93 20.02 32.92
C ASP A 143 0.26 19.21 32.35
N GLY A 144 0.71 19.52 31.13
CA GLY A 144 1.81 18.84 30.46
C GLY A 144 1.43 17.56 29.71
N THR A 145 0.15 17.15 29.73
CA THR A 145 -0.33 15.99 28.97
C THR A 145 -0.57 16.34 27.49
N VAL A 146 -0.58 15.32 26.61
CA VAL A 146 -0.88 15.53 25.19
C VAL A 146 -2.36 15.88 25.01
N ASN A 147 -2.66 16.95 24.26
CA ASN A 147 -4.01 17.35 23.93
C ASN A 147 -4.58 16.49 22.81
N THR A 148 -5.27 15.41 23.19
CA THR A 148 -5.83 14.44 22.24
C THR A 148 -7.21 14.80 21.70
N ILE A 149 -7.76 15.96 22.07
CA ILE A 149 -9.12 16.39 21.68
C ILE A 149 -9.07 17.30 20.45
N ASN A 150 -8.25 18.35 20.50
CA ASN A 150 -8.10 19.34 19.44
C ASN A 150 -6.66 19.86 19.30
N GLY A 151 -5.68 19.19 19.91
CA GLY A 151 -4.28 19.57 19.78
C GLY A 151 -3.76 19.39 18.36
N ASN A 152 -2.90 20.31 17.93
CA ASN A 152 -2.19 20.23 16.66
C ASN A 152 -1.32 18.96 16.59
N PHE A 153 -1.22 18.39 15.40
CA PHE A 153 -0.31 17.30 15.09
C PHE A 153 0.24 17.46 13.67
N ASN A 154 1.56 17.33 13.51
CA ASN A 154 2.18 17.15 12.21
C ASN A 154 3.45 16.29 12.29
N ALA A 155 3.62 15.40 11.31
CA ALA A 155 4.72 14.44 11.25
C ALA A 155 5.03 14.02 9.81
N ASN A 156 5.70 14.89 9.05
CA ASN A 156 6.05 14.59 7.67
C ASN A 156 7.09 13.46 7.59
N SER A 157 7.02 12.64 6.54
CA SER A 157 7.92 11.51 6.41
C SER A 157 8.50 11.35 5.00
N LEU A 158 9.70 10.77 4.97
CA LEU A 158 10.33 10.19 3.79
C LEU A 158 10.35 8.67 4.00
N THR A 159 9.96 7.90 2.99
CA THR A 159 9.97 6.43 3.04
C THR A 159 10.69 5.88 1.83
N ALA A 160 11.72 5.07 2.06
CA ALA A 160 12.34 4.26 1.02
C ALA A 160 11.86 2.82 1.17
N SER A 161 11.53 2.15 0.07
CA SER A 161 11.07 0.76 0.13
C SER A 161 11.52 -0.04 -1.08
N TYR A 162 11.65 -1.35 -0.88
CA TYR A 162 11.86 -2.33 -1.93
C TYR A 162 10.70 -3.32 -1.90
N ARG A 163 10.09 -3.54 -3.06
CA ARG A 163 8.97 -4.45 -3.24
C ARG A 163 9.33 -5.55 -4.21
N PHE A 164 8.94 -6.77 -3.86
CA PHE A 164 9.15 -7.95 -4.67
C PHE A 164 8.01 -8.92 -4.48
N GLY A 165 7.76 -9.75 -5.48
CA GLY A 165 6.68 -10.72 -5.42
C GLY A 165 6.63 -11.60 -6.65
N ASN A 166 5.74 -12.57 -6.61
CA ASN A 166 5.55 -13.50 -7.71
C ASN A 166 4.10 -13.92 -7.88
N LEU A 167 3.74 -14.25 -9.12
CA LEU A 167 2.48 -14.87 -9.48
C LEU A 167 2.71 -16.34 -9.77
N THR A 168 1.81 -17.19 -9.29
CA THR A 168 1.82 -18.61 -9.64
C THR A 168 1.25 -18.80 -11.05
N PRO A 169 1.58 -19.91 -11.75
CA PRO A 169 0.84 -20.33 -12.92
C PRO A 169 -0.65 -20.53 -12.63
N ILE A 170 -1.47 -20.46 -13.68
CA ILE A 170 -2.91 -20.74 -13.61
C ILE A 170 -3.10 -22.24 -13.42
N GLY A 171 -3.81 -22.61 -12.36
CA GLY A 171 -4.16 -23.99 -12.05
C GLY A 171 -5.29 -24.52 -12.94
N ALA A 172 -5.55 -25.84 -12.85
CA ALA A 172 -6.60 -26.51 -13.63
C ALA A 172 -8.02 -25.98 -13.34
N ASN A 173 -8.23 -25.42 -12.14
CA ASN A 173 -9.46 -24.76 -11.73
C ASN A 173 -9.52 -23.26 -12.12
N GLU A 174 -8.62 -22.83 -13.00
CA GLU A 174 -8.49 -21.44 -13.47
C GLU A 174 -8.20 -20.41 -12.38
N SER A 175 -7.71 -20.88 -11.23
CA SER A 175 -7.27 -20.04 -10.12
C SER A 175 -5.75 -19.91 -10.08
N TYR A 176 -5.27 -18.80 -9.53
CA TYR A 176 -3.85 -18.60 -9.26
C TYR A 176 -3.65 -17.64 -8.09
N TYR A 177 -2.41 -17.55 -7.61
CA TYR A 177 -2.07 -16.76 -6.44
C TYR A 177 -0.98 -15.72 -6.75
N SER A 178 -0.94 -14.67 -5.95
CA SER A 178 0.24 -13.79 -5.88
C SER A 178 0.74 -13.67 -4.45
N LEU A 179 2.06 -13.74 -4.28
CA LEU A 179 2.77 -13.44 -3.03
C LEU A 179 3.55 -12.15 -3.23
N ASN A 180 3.35 -11.18 -2.34
CA ASN A 180 3.86 -9.83 -2.49
C ASN A 180 4.48 -9.38 -1.17
N HIS A 181 5.66 -8.79 -1.25
CA HIS A 181 6.42 -8.32 -0.11
C HIS A 181 6.83 -6.86 -0.30
N ARG A 182 6.94 -6.15 0.82
CA ARG A 182 7.55 -4.82 0.94
C ARG A 182 8.45 -4.82 2.15
N VAL A 183 9.69 -4.36 1.97
CA VAL A 183 10.57 -3.97 3.08
C VAL A 183 10.85 -2.49 2.93
N GLY A 184 10.84 -1.74 4.02
CA GLY A 184 11.01 -0.30 3.95
C GLY A 184 11.60 0.31 5.22
N LEU A 185 12.04 1.55 5.07
CA LEU A 185 12.52 2.39 6.15
C LEU A 185 11.88 3.76 5.99
N GLN A 186 11.33 4.27 7.09
CA GLN A 186 10.62 5.53 7.15
C GLN A 186 11.27 6.44 8.18
N TRP A 187 11.43 7.72 7.82
CA TRP A 187 12.05 8.74 8.64
C TRP A 187 11.20 9.99 8.69
N TYR A 188 11.11 10.61 9.87
CA TYR A 188 10.30 11.79 10.11
C TYR A 188 11.14 13.05 10.39
N LYS A 189 12.34 12.89 10.98
CA LYS A 189 13.19 14.01 11.45
C LYS A 189 13.83 14.88 10.36
N PHE A 190 13.66 14.55 9.08
CA PHE A 190 14.12 15.42 7.98
C PHE A 190 13.25 16.67 7.81
N PHE A 191 12.10 16.73 8.47
CA PHE A 191 11.14 17.81 8.34
C PHE A 191 10.81 18.39 9.72
N LYS A 192 10.21 19.59 9.73
CA LYS A 192 9.59 20.11 10.95
C LYS A 192 8.45 19.18 11.36
N TYR A 193 8.31 18.98 12.66
CA TYR A 193 7.30 18.14 13.29
C TYR A 193 6.77 18.84 14.54
N GLU A 194 5.62 18.41 15.04
CA GLU A 194 5.04 18.93 16.29
C GLU A 194 5.90 18.52 17.51
N PRO A 195 6.42 19.46 18.33
CA PRO A 195 7.27 19.14 19.48
C PRO A 195 6.68 18.16 20.50
N ALA A 196 5.35 18.07 20.63
CA ALA A 196 4.71 17.07 21.50
C ALA A 196 5.13 15.63 21.17
N LEU A 197 5.55 15.35 19.93
CA LEU A 197 6.02 14.03 19.51
C LEU A 197 7.29 13.56 20.22
N ASP A 198 8.11 14.47 20.77
CA ASP A 198 9.28 14.08 21.56
C ASP A 198 8.92 13.32 22.86
N LEU A 199 7.64 13.39 23.28
CA LEU A 199 7.12 12.66 24.45
C LEU A 199 6.91 11.16 24.23
N GLY A 200 7.18 10.63 23.03
CA GLY A 200 7.03 9.20 22.81
C GLY A 200 7.05 8.68 21.39
N PHE A 201 7.21 9.53 20.38
CA PHE A 201 7.03 9.17 18.98
C PHE A 201 8.26 8.47 18.37
N GLY A 202 8.00 7.44 17.56
CA GLY A 202 8.98 6.69 16.80
C GLY A 202 9.38 7.37 15.49
N PHE A 203 10.37 8.26 15.53
CA PHE A 203 10.82 9.01 14.35
C PHE A 203 11.54 8.21 13.24
N THR A 204 11.94 6.97 13.50
CA THR A 204 12.53 6.09 12.48
C THR A 204 11.94 4.70 12.61
N ARG A 205 11.38 4.17 11.51
CA ARG A 205 10.64 2.91 11.51
C ARG A 205 11.10 1.96 10.41
N VAL A 206 11.32 0.70 10.79
CA VAL A 206 11.46 -0.40 9.84
C VAL A 206 10.08 -0.95 9.51
N LEU A 207 9.81 -1.14 8.23
CA LEU A 207 8.51 -1.56 7.71
C LEU A 207 8.64 -2.91 7.02
N TYR A 208 7.66 -3.78 7.25
CA TYR A 208 7.46 -4.98 6.47
C TYR A 208 5.98 -5.18 6.14
N ASN A 209 5.67 -5.43 4.87
CA ASN A 209 4.33 -5.81 4.44
C ASN A 209 4.39 -7.11 3.66
N PHE A 210 3.41 -7.96 3.89
CA PHE A 210 3.15 -9.19 3.14
C PHE A 210 1.72 -9.17 2.61
N SER A 211 1.51 -9.68 1.40
CA SER A 211 0.19 -9.80 0.79
C SER A 211 0.08 -11.08 -0.03
N TRP A 212 -0.84 -11.96 0.38
CA TRP A 212 -1.21 -13.17 -0.34
C TRP A 212 -2.61 -13.01 -0.92
N ARG A 213 -2.72 -13.20 -2.23
CA ARG A 213 -3.96 -12.95 -2.98
C ARG A 213 -4.32 -14.16 -3.79
N LYS A 214 -5.61 -14.43 -3.91
CA LYS A 214 -6.18 -15.41 -4.84
C LYS A 214 -6.97 -14.72 -5.92
N TYR A 215 -6.76 -15.16 -7.15
CA TYR A 215 -7.51 -14.74 -8.31
C TYR A 215 -8.19 -15.95 -8.95
N ASP A 216 -9.37 -15.74 -9.49
CA ASP A 216 -10.14 -16.72 -10.25
C ASP A 216 -10.51 -16.14 -11.62
N GLN A 217 -10.51 -16.96 -12.67
CA GLN A 217 -11.12 -16.58 -13.95
C GLN A 217 -12.62 -16.88 -13.90
N ILE A 218 -13.43 -15.85 -14.13
CA ILE A 218 -14.89 -15.93 -14.10
C ILE A 218 -15.42 -15.70 -15.51
N GLU A 219 -16.19 -16.65 -16.04
CA GLU A 219 -16.92 -16.46 -17.29
C GLU A 219 -18.07 -15.48 -17.09
N LYS A 220 -18.09 -14.39 -17.88
CA LYS A 220 -19.24 -13.50 -17.98
C LYS A 220 -19.88 -13.67 -19.35
N ARG A 221 -21.20 -13.92 -19.36
CA ARG A 221 -22.02 -13.82 -20.58
C ARG A 221 -22.49 -12.38 -20.71
N TYR A 222 -22.10 -11.72 -21.80
CA TYR A 222 -22.78 -10.49 -22.22
C TYR A 222 -24.00 -10.87 -23.06
N GLN A 223 -25.11 -10.14 -22.91
CA GLN A 223 -26.28 -10.33 -23.76
C GLN A 223 -25.84 -10.16 -25.23
N ASN A 224 -26.01 -11.22 -26.03
CA ASN A 224 -25.62 -11.33 -27.45
C ASN A 224 -24.12 -11.35 -27.81
N SER A 225 -23.18 -11.69 -26.91
CA SER A 225 -21.76 -11.83 -27.30
C SER A 225 -21.02 -13.05 -26.74
N MET A 226 -19.85 -13.32 -27.34
CA MET A 226 -18.92 -14.41 -27.00
C MET A 226 -18.64 -14.45 -25.50
N LYS A 227 -18.43 -15.67 -24.97
CA LYS A 227 -18.03 -15.86 -23.57
C LYS A 227 -16.68 -15.17 -23.32
N VAL A 228 -16.65 -14.22 -22.39
CA VAL A 228 -15.41 -13.54 -21.98
C VAL A 228 -15.02 -14.03 -20.59
N LYS A 229 -13.77 -14.46 -20.42
CA LYS A 229 -13.21 -14.72 -19.09
C LYS A 229 -12.62 -13.45 -18.53
N THR A 230 -13.13 -13.08 -17.36
CA THR A 230 -12.63 -11.94 -16.58
C THR A 230 -11.95 -12.45 -15.33
N GLU A 231 -10.73 -12.00 -15.12
CA GLU A 231 -9.99 -12.23 -13.89
C GLU A 231 -10.62 -11.41 -12.75
N LYS A 232 -10.82 -12.05 -11.60
CA LYS A 232 -11.31 -11.41 -10.38
C LYS A 232 -10.43 -11.79 -9.21
N GLU A 233 -10.11 -10.83 -8.36
CA GLU A 233 -9.51 -11.09 -7.06
C GLU A 233 -10.58 -11.53 -6.05
N THR A 234 -10.49 -12.77 -5.59
CA THR A 234 -11.51 -13.38 -4.72
C THR A 234 -11.21 -13.12 -3.26
N TRP A 235 -9.95 -13.17 -2.87
CA TRP A 235 -9.55 -12.78 -1.52
C TRP A 235 -8.10 -12.30 -1.43
N ARG A 236 -7.84 -11.50 -0.38
CA ARG A 236 -6.52 -10.97 -0.03
C ARG A 236 -6.29 -11.03 1.48
N LEU A 237 -5.22 -11.69 1.88
CA LEU A 237 -4.63 -11.61 3.21
C LEU A 237 -3.46 -10.63 3.17
N ASN A 238 -3.48 -9.58 3.98
CA ASN A 238 -2.31 -8.72 4.18
C ASN A 238 -1.84 -8.78 5.62
N THR A 239 -0.53 -8.65 5.79
CA THR A 239 0.12 -8.39 7.07
C THR A 239 0.96 -7.13 6.93
N ALA A 240 0.88 -6.24 7.91
CA ALA A 240 1.71 -5.06 8.00
C ALA A 240 2.38 -5.02 9.38
N VAL A 241 3.68 -4.79 9.40
CA VAL A 241 4.49 -4.65 10.60
C VAL A 241 5.32 -3.38 10.48
N SER A 242 5.32 -2.58 11.53
CA SER A 242 6.15 -1.38 11.66
C SER A 242 6.81 -1.37 13.02
N TYR A 243 8.12 -1.10 13.06
CA TYR A 243 8.89 -1.11 14.30
C TYR A 243 9.73 0.15 14.44
N ALA A 244 9.49 0.92 15.51
CA ALA A 244 10.29 2.09 15.84
C ALA A 244 11.68 1.68 16.36
N VAL A 245 12.74 2.07 15.64
CA VAL A 245 14.13 1.70 15.94
C VAL A 245 14.93 2.83 16.61
N ASN A 246 14.44 4.07 16.59
CA ASN A 246 15.12 5.19 17.24
C ASN A 246 15.03 5.12 18.78
N LYS A 247 15.91 5.84 19.46
CA LYS A 247 15.77 6.11 20.90
C LYS A 247 14.47 6.89 21.12
N ILE A 248 13.65 6.43 22.06
CA ILE A 248 12.44 7.11 22.53
C ILE A 248 12.72 7.47 23.99
N ALA A 249 12.41 8.70 24.40
CA ALA A 249 12.63 9.13 25.78
C ALA A 249 12.03 8.12 26.77
N THR A 250 12.75 7.87 27.88
CA THR A 250 12.40 6.93 28.96
C THR A 250 12.23 5.44 28.56
N LYS A 251 12.71 4.98 27.39
CA LYS A 251 12.43 3.61 26.89
C LYS A 251 13.64 2.92 26.22
N ASN A 252 13.89 1.64 26.56
CA ASN A 252 14.86 0.79 25.87
C ASN A 252 14.33 0.27 24.52
N LEU A 253 15.22 -0.20 23.64
CA LEU A 253 14.93 -0.82 22.35
C LEU A 253 14.11 -2.11 22.45
N ALA A 254 14.13 -2.80 23.60
CA ALA A 254 13.40 -4.05 23.83
C ALA A 254 11.92 -3.86 24.23
N ASN A 255 11.42 -2.62 24.33
CA ASN A 255 10.02 -2.37 24.72
C ASN A 255 9.06 -2.62 23.55
N LEU A 256 8.87 -3.90 23.19
CA LEU A 256 8.05 -4.36 22.07
C LEU A 256 6.62 -3.78 22.09
N PRO A 257 5.89 -3.78 23.23
CA PRO A 257 4.54 -3.23 23.28
C PRO A 257 4.44 -1.75 22.88
N LYS A 258 5.53 -0.98 22.91
CA LYS A 258 5.51 0.46 22.61
C LYS A 258 6.13 0.83 21.27
N ARG A 259 6.68 -0.13 20.55
CA ARG A 259 7.47 0.10 19.33
C ARG A 259 6.89 -0.62 18.14
N LEU A 260 6.18 -1.71 18.39
CA LEU A 260 5.61 -2.58 17.37
C LEU A 260 4.18 -2.14 17.05
N ASN A 261 3.94 -1.82 15.79
CA ASN A 261 2.60 -1.83 15.20
C ASN A 261 2.49 -3.06 14.31
N ALA A 262 1.39 -3.80 14.44
CA ALA A 262 1.13 -4.97 13.63
C ALA A 262 -0.35 -5.03 13.24
N GLU A 263 -0.65 -5.37 12.00
CA GLU A 263 -2.00 -5.61 11.53
C GLU A 263 -2.01 -6.83 10.61
N VAL A 264 -3.02 -7.68 10.76
CA VAL A 264 -3.40 -8.69 9.79
C VAL A 264 -4.81 -8.38 9.32
N ASN A 265 -5.01 -8.24 8.01
CA ASN A 265 -6.33 -8.02 7.43
C ASN A 265 -6.65 -9.08 6.36
N PHE A 266 -7.85 -9.62 6.44
CA PHE A 266 -8.40 -10.56 5.48
C PHE A 266 -9.59 -9.90 4.76
N ASN A 267 -9.57 -9.97 3.43
CA ASN A 267 -10.53 -9.32 2.55
C ASN A 267 -11.09 -10.39 1.61
N TYR A 268 -12.41 -10.55 1.56
CA TYR A 268 -13.10 -11.54 0.73
C TYR A 268 -14.18 -10.90 -0.15
N SER A 269 -14.19 -11.22 -1.45
CA SER A 269 -15.11 -10.65 -2.44
C SER A 269 -16.08 -11.73 -2.92
N PHE A 270 -17.34 -11.62 -2.53
CA PHE A 270 -18.39 -12.50 -3.04
C PHE A 270 -18.59 -12.31 -4.55
N PRO A 271 -19.11 -13.31 -5.29
CA PRO A 271 -19.27 -13.23 -6.75
C PRO A 271 -19.94 -11.96 -7.28
N PHE A 272 -20.97 -11.46 -6.57
CA PHE A 272 -21.73 -10.25 -6.94
C PHE A 272 -21.02 -8.93 -6.60
N MET A 273 -19.98 -8.94 -5.77
CA MET A 273 -19.23 -7.74 -5.40
C MET A 273 -18.25 -7.37 -6.52
N ASN A 274 -18.20 -6.09 -6.87
CA ASN A 274 -17.29 -5.53 -7.87
C ASN A 274 -16.36 -4.53 -7.19
N ASN A 275 -15.05 -4.83 -7.15
CA ASN A 275 -14.02 -3.96 -6.55
C ASN A 275 -14.21 -3.64 -5.06
N VAL A 276 -14.97 -4.48 -4.33
CA VAL A 276 -15.23 -4.35 -2.90
C VAL A 276 -15.04 -5.73 -2.25
N PHE A 277 -14.58 -5.71 -1.00
CA PHE A 277 -14.46 -6.89 -0.14
C PHE A 277 -15.22 -6.68 1.16
N LEU A 278 -15.70 -7.77 1.76
CA LEU A 278 -15.87 -7.84 3.20
C LEU A 278 -14.48 -7.95 3.84
N MET A 279 -14.24 -7.14 4.86
CA MET A 279 -12.97 -7.01 5.55
C MET A 279 -13.11 -7.44 7.01
N ALA A 280 -12.15 -8.23 7.49
CA ALA A 280 -11.89 -8.46 8.91
C ALA A 280 -10.40 -8.19 9.18
N ALA A 281 -10.08 -7.42 10.20
CA ALA A 281 -8.71 -7.12 10.58
C ALA A 281 -8.53 -7.27 12.09
N VAL A 282 -7.34 -7.74 12.48
CA VAL A 282 -6.84 -7.77 13.85
C VAL A 282 -5.51 -7.05 13.88
N GLY A 283 -5.30 -6.21 14.88
CA GLY A 283 -4.04 -5.49 14.98
C GLY A 283 -3.71 -5.06 16.38
N TYR A 284 -2.54 -4.47 16.50
CA TYR A 284 -1.99 -3.90 17.69
C TYR A 284 -1.28 -2.59 17.34
N TYR A 285 -1.66 -1.53 18.03
CA TYR A 285 -0.89 -0.28 18.05
C TYR A 285 -0.02 -0.29 19.30
N GLY A 286 1.29 -0.31 19.11
CA GLY A 286 2.25 0.03 20.15
C GLY A 286 2.58 1.52 20.17
N GLU A 287 2.32 2.21 19.07
CA GLU A 287 2.30 3.65 19.00
C GLU A 287 1.32 4.02 17.89
N ASP A 288 0.27 4.79 18.18
CA ASP A 288 -0.65 5.22 17.13
C ASP A 288 0.00 6.28 16.23
N ASP A 289 0.83 5.82 15.27
CA ASP A 289 1.52 6.67 14.27
C ASP A 289 0.57 7.40 13.31
N TYR A 290 -0.72 7.12 13.48
CA TYR A 290 -1.84 7.73 12.82
C TYR A 290 -2.12 9.17 13.25
N ASN A 291 -1.92 9.54 14.52
CA ASN A 291 -2.31 10.86 14.99
C ASN A 291 -1.68 11.26 16.34
N ILE A 292 -2.23 12.32 16.95
CA ILE A 292 -1.92 12.81 18.30
C ILE A 292 -2.10 11.76 19.41
N TYR A 293 -2.74 10.62 19.12
CA TYR A 293 -2.90 9.48 20.01
C TYR A 293 -1.66 8.57 20.07
N PHE A 294 -0.48 9.00 19.59
CA PHE A 294 0.74 8.19 19.55
C PHE A 294 1.15 7.58 20.91
N GLN A 295 0.60 8.05 22.03
CA GLN A 295 0.80 7.46 23.36
C GLN A 295 -0.19 6.33 23.71
N ASP A 296 -1.18 6.05 22.88
CA ASP A 296 -2.13 4.95 23.09
C ASP A 296 -1.53 3.62 22.62
N HIS A 297 -1.80 2.57 23.40
CA HIS A 297 -1.32 1.21 23.11
C HIS A 297 -2.46 0.21 23.31
N TYR A 298 -2.88 -0.48 22.26
CA TYR A 298 -4.03 -1.38 22.34
C TYR A 298 -4.08 -2.37 21.19
N GLY A 299 -4.64 -3.54 21.48
CA GLY A 299 -5.09 -4.49 20.46
C GLY A 299 -6.48 -4.12 19.97
N TYR A 300 -6.77 -4.40 18.70
CA TYR A 300 -8.09 -4.14 18.14
C TYR A 300 -8.55 -5.20 17.16
N LEU A 301 -9.87 -5.27 16.98
CA LEU A 301 -10.54 -5.95 15.87
C LEU A 301 -11.33 -4.93 15.06
N ARG A 302 -11.38 -5.11 13.74
CA ARG A 302 -12.06 -4.20 12.82
C ARG A 302 -12.79 -5.01 11.75
N PHE A 303 -14.06 -4.70 11.51
CA PHE A 303 -14.89 -5.38 10.52
C PHE A 303 -15.59 -4.37 9.62
N GLY A 304 -15.64 -4.63 8.33
CA GLY A 304 -16.31 -3.69 7.44
C GLY A 304 -16.18 -4.02 5.97
N LEU A 305 -16.16 -2.96 5.17
CA LEU A 305 -15.97 -3.03 3.73
C LEU A 305 -14.63 -2.42 3.38
N SER A 306 -13.92 -3.01 2.42
CA SER A 306 -12.69 -2.45 1.87
C SER A 306 -12.72 -2.43 0.35
N SER A 307 -11.97 -1.53 -0.25
CA SER A 307 -11.87 -1.37 -1.70
C SER A 307 -10.52 -0.77 -2.10
N GLY A 308 -10.10 -1.03 -3.33
CA GLY A 308 -8.92 -0.40 -3.92
C GLY A 308 -8.75 -0.78 -5.39
N PHE A 309 -7.54 -0.63 -5.91
CA PHE A 309 -7.24 -1.05 -7.28
C PHE A 309 -7.09 -2.57 -7.32
N LEU A 310 -8.14 -3.23 -7.82
CA LEU A 310 -8.12 -4.67 -8.05
C LEU A 310 -7.73 -4.97 -9.48
N ARG A 311 -7.08 -6.11 -9.64
CA ARG A 311 -6.73 -6.59 -10.97
C ARG A 311 -7.99 -7.13 -11.65
N ASN A 312 -8.38 -6.47 -12.74
CA ASN A 312 -9.50 -6.87 -13.60
C ASN A 312 -8.99 -6.96 -15.04
N LYS A 313 -8.51 -8.13 -15.45
CA LYS A 313 -8.11 -8.41 -16.83
C LYS A 313 -9.24 -9.16 -17.54
N SER A 314 -9.72 -8.63 -18.66
CA SER A 314 -10.60 -9.36 -19.58
C SER A 314 -9.77 -10.02 -20.68
N ARG A 315 -10.00 -11.31 -20.93
CA ARG A 315 -9.49 -12.01 -22.11
C ARG A 315 -10.66 -12.32 -23.04
N HIS A 316 -10.62 -11.75 -24.23
CA HIS A 316 -11.50 -12.14 -25.32
C HIS A 316 -10.97 -13.43 -25.94
N TYR A 317 -11.87 -14.38 -26.20
CA TYR A 317 -11.58 -15.50 -27.08
C TYR A 317 -12.03 -15.08 -28.47
N ASP A 318 -11.09 -15.00 -29.41
CA ASP A 318 -11.43 -15.21 -30.82
C ASP A 318 -11.38 -16.73 -31.02
N ASN A 319 -12.50 -17.31 -31.45
CA ASN A 319 -12.53 -18.69 -31.93
C ASN A 319 -11.70 -18.82 -33.20
#